data_AF-A0AAU1T4W6-F1
#
_entry.id   AF-A0AAU1T4W6-F1
#
_cell.length_a   1.000
_cell.length_b   1.000
_cell.length_c   1.000
_cell.angle_alpha   90.00
_cell.angle_beta   90.00
_cell.angle_gamma   90.00
#
_symmetry.space_group_name_H-M   'P 1'
#
loop_
_entity.id
_entity.type
_entity.pdbx_description
1 polymer ?
#
loop_
_entity_poly.entity_id
_entity_poly.type
_entity_poly.pdbx_seq_one_letter_code
_entity_poly.pdbx_strand_id
1 'polypeptide(L)' 'MTTRKRVTVSLPIDVLEAANNEAGGNLSAYAAKALMAQAVRDSAARLTRWQESRRDTLAELDELQLDALDELNGGSAA' A
#
# COMPACT_ATOMS: atom_id res chain seq x y z
N MET A 1 16.84 19.28 17.22
CA MET A 1 15.50 19.91 17.30
C MET A 1 14.53 19.01 16.56
N THR A 2 13.53 18.45 17.23
CA THR A 2 12.44 17.74 16.55
C THR A 2 11.51 18.77 15.94
N THR A 3 11.48 18.86 14.62
CA THR A 3 10.57 19.73 13.89
C THR A 3 9.14 19.20 14.05
N ARG A 4 8.36 19.83 14.94
CA ARG A 4 6.92 19.53 15.11
C ARG A 4 6.10 20.62 14.43
N LYS A 5 5.13 20.21 13.61
CA LYS A 5 4.13 21.10 13.01
C LYS A 5 2.79 20.86 13.70
N ARG A 6 2.13 21.93 14.15
CA ARG A 6 0.75 21.86 14.68
C ARG A 6 -0.21 21.80 13.50
N VAL A 7 -1.15 20.86 13.56
CA VAL A 7 -2.22 20.67 12.57
C VAL A 7 -3.54 20.64 13.33
N THR A 8 -4.52 21.41 12.86
CA THR A 8 -5.89 21.40 13.39
C THR A 8 -6.77 20.70 12.37
N VAL A 9 -7.62 19.78 12.85
CA VAL A 9 -8.55 19.01 12.02
C VAL A 9 -9.95 19.07 12.63
N SER A 10 -10.96 19.02 11.77
CA SER A 10 -12.35 18.82 12.20
C SER A 10 -12.64 17.32 12.22
N LEU A 11 -13.26 16.85 13.29
CA LEU A 11 -13.66 15.46 13.47
C LEU A 11 -15.14 15.40 13.84
N PRO A 12 -15.86 14.34 13.43
CA PRO A 12 -17.15 13.99 14.02
C PRO A 12 -17.03 13.84 15.55
N ILE A 13 -18.08 14.21 16.28
CA ILE A 13 -18.04 14.25 17.75
C ILE A 13 -17.87 12.85 18.36
N ASP A 14 -18.53 11.87 17.78
CA ASP A 14 -18.44 10.45 18.13
C ASP A 14 -17.02 9.91 17.97
N VAL A 15 -16.33 10.32 16.90
CA VAL A 15 -14.92 9.94 16.66
C VAL A 15 -14.00 10.57 17.69
N LEU A 16 -14.25 11.84 18.06
CA LEU A 16 -13.45 12.53 19.09
C LEU A 16 -13.65 11.89 20.47
N GLU A 17 -14.87 11.51 20.83
CA GLU A 17 -15.18 10.83 22.09
C GLU A 17 -14.51 9.46 22.17
N ALA A 18 -14.61 8.64 21.12
CA ALA A 18 -13.94 7.36 21.04
C ALA A 18 -12.42 7.51 21.19
N ALA A 19 -11.83 8.45 20.45
CA ALA A 19 -10.40 8.72 20.53
C ALA A 19 -9.96 9.22 21.92
N ASN A 20 -10.77 10.06 22.58
CA ASN A 20 -10.49 10.50 23.95
C ASN A 20 -10.52 9.36 24.97
N ASN A 21 -11.50 8.47 24.85
CA ASN A 21 -11.62 7.30 25.72
C ASN A 21 -10.41 6.37 25.58
N GLU A 22 -9.94 6.11 24.36
CA GLU A 22 -8.77 5.27 24.11
C GLU A 22 -7.44 5.97 24.44
N ALA A 23 -7.37 7.29 24.28
CA ALA A 23 -6.14 8.05 24.45
C ALA A 23 -5.68 8.16 25.92
N GLY A 24 -6.54 7.82 26.89
CA GLY A 24 -6.20 7.88 28.31
C GLY A 24 -5.71 9.27 28.76
N GLY A 25 -6.23 10.33 28.13
CA GLY A 25 -5.83 11.72 28.40
C GLY A 25 -4.70 12.28 27.53
N ASN A 26 -4.12 11.51 26.60
CA ASN A 26 -3.11 12.01 25.66
C ASN A 26 -3.49 11.82 24.18
N LEU A 27 -4.45 12.63 23.73
CA LEU A 27 -4.97 12.57 22.36
C LEU A 27 -3.90 12.84 21.30
N SER A 28 -2.90 13.67 21.60
CA SER A 28 -1.81 13.98 20.67
C SER A 28 -0.90 12.79 20.40
N ALA A 29 -0.54 12.05 21.45
CA ALA A 29 0.25 10.82 21.31
C ALA A 29 -0.56 9.72 20.62
N TYR A 30 -1.85 9.60 20.98
CA TYR A 30 -2.77 8.67 20.32
C TYR A 30 -2.87 8.94 18.82
N ALA A 31 -3.12 10.21 18.43
CA ALA A 31 -3.20 10.61 17.03
C ALA A 31 -1.89 10.35 16.28
N ALA A 32 -0.73 10.66 16.89
CA ALA A 32 0.56 10.38 16.27
C ALA A 32 0.77 8.87 16.02
N LYS A 33 0.42 8.02 17.00
CA LYS A 33 0.48 6.56 16.87
C LYS A 33 -0.47 6.05 15.79
N ALA A 34 -1.70 6.55 15.76
CA ALA A 34 -2.71 6.17 14.77
C ALA A 34 -2.27 6.54 13.34
N LEU A 35 -1.72 7.74 13.15
CA LEU A 35 -1.19 8.19 11.85
C LEU A 35 0.00 7.35 11.40
N MET A 36 0.93 6.99 12.29
CA MET A 36 2.03 6.09 11.95
C MET A 36 1.53 4.70 11.55
N ALA A 37 0.58 4.15 12.30
CA ALA A 37 -0.01 2.85 11.99
C ALA A 37 -0.73 2.87 10.63
N GLN A 38 -1.43 3.96 10.31
CA GLN A 38 -2.06 4.13 9.01
C GLN A 38 -1.02 4.21 7.87
N ALA A 39 0.05 4.97 8.06
CA ALA A 39 1.11 5.08 7.06
C ALA A 39 1.77 3.72 6.74
N VAL A 40 1.94 2.86 7.75
CA VAL A 40 2.45 1.48 7.57
C VAL A 40 1.46 0.64 6.76
N ARG A 41 0.17 0.68 7.10
CA ARG A 41 -0.88 -0.05 6.35
C ARG A 41 -0.96 0.40 4.89
N ASP A 42 -0.94 1.72 4.66
CA ASP A 42 -0.98 2.27 3.30
C ASP A 42 0.26 1.86 2.49
N SER A 43 1.43 1.81 3.14
CA SER A 43 2.67 1.36 2.51
C SER A 43 2.63 -0.13 2.17
N ALA A 44 2.11 -0.96 3.08
CA ALA A 44 1.90 -2.40 2.81
C ALA A 44 0.96 -2.60 1.62
N ALA A 45 -0.17 -1.89 1.57
CA ALA A 45 -1.11 -1.95 0.46
C ALA A 45 -0.52 -1.45 -0.87
N ARG A 46 0.40 -0.48 -0.85
CA ARG A 46 1.14 -0.05 -2.05
C ARG A 46 2.15 -1.11 -2.48
N LEU A 47 2.85 -1.73 -1.54
CA LEU A 47 3.82 -2.78 -1.82
C LEU A 47 3.14 -4.00 -2.45
N THR A 48 2.01 -4.45 -1.88
CA THR A 48 1.22 -5.56 -2.44
C THR A 48 0.79 -5.27 -3.88
N ARG A 49 0.22 -4.09 -4.15
CA ARG A 49 -0.17 -3.70 -5.52
C ARG A 49 1.01 -3.65 -6.49
N TRP A 50 2.17 -3.19 -6.03
CA TRP A 50 3.39 -3.20 -6.83
C TRP A 50 3.84 -4.63 -7.13
N GLN A 51 3.80 -5.54 -6.16
CA GLN A 51 4.14 -6.95 -6.35
C GLN A 51 3.19 -7.64 -7.32
N GLU A 52 1.88 -7.40 -7.21
CA GLU A 52 0.87 -7.92 -8.13
C GLU A 52 1.13 -7.46 -9.56
N SER A 53 1.31 -6.15 -9.77
CA SER A 53 1.63 -5.59 -11.09
C SER A 53 2.90 -6.21 -11.69
N ARG A 54 3.94 -6.44 -10.89
CA ARG A 54 5.18 -7.08 -11.38
C ARG A 54 4.98 -8.54 -11.73
N ARG A 55 4.16 -9.27 -10.99
CA ARG A 55 3.83 -10.67 -11.30
C ARG A 55 3.06 -10.76 -12.61
N ASP A 56 2.10 -9.88 -12.82
CA ASP A 56 1.29 -9.85 -14.04
C ASP A 56 2.18 -9.53 -15.26
N THR A 57 3.07 -8.52 -15.15
CA THR A 57 4.05 -8.23 -16.20
C THR A 57 4.99 -9.41 -16.49
N LEU A 58 5.44 -10.14 -15.46
CA LEU A 58 6.29 -11.31 -15.67
C LEU A 58 5.55 -12.47 -16.34
N ALA A 59 4.27 -12.66 -16.02
CA ALA A 59 3.43 -13.67 -16.67
C ALA A 59 3.20 -13.34 -18.15
N GLU A 60 2.92 -12.07 -18.47
CA GLU A 60 2.79 -11.61 -19.86
C GLU A 60 4.10 -11.81 -20.66
N LEU A 61 5.26 -11.55 -20.04
CA LEU A 61 6.56 -11.77 -20.66
C LEU A 61 6.85 -13.25 -20.91
N ASP A 62 6.48 -14.13 -19.98
CA ASP A 62 6.64 -15.58 -20.10
C ASP A 62 5.76 -16.14 -21.23
N GLU A 63 4.50 -15.68 -21.32
CA GLU A 63 3.57 -16.04 -22.41
C GLU A 63 4.12 -15.62 -23.78
N LEU A 64 4.62 -14.39 -23.92
CA LEU A 64 5.24 -13.92 -25.17
C LEU A 64 6.51 -14.71 -25.55
N GLN A 65 7.30 -15.17 -24.57
CA GLN A 65 8.47 -16.00 -24.83
C GLN A 65 8.08 -17.40 -25.30
N LEU A 66 7.02 -17.98 -24.72
CA LEU A 66 6.51 -19.29 -25.13
C LEU A 66 5.95 -19.25 -26.55
N ASP A 67 5.17 -18.23 -26.89
CA ASP A 67 4.64 -18.02 -28.26
C ASP A 67 5.78 -17.88 -29.28
N ALA A 68 6.81 -17.09 -28.97
CA ALA A 68 7.96 -16.91 -29.85
C ALA A 68 8.74 -18.22 -30.07
N LEU A 69 8.82 -19.09 -29.05
CA LEU A 69 9.47 -20.40 -29.17
C LEU A 69 8.63 -21.39 -30.00
N ASP A 70 7.30 -21.32 -29.91
CA ASP A 70 6.40 -22.15 -30.71
C ASP A 70 6.45 -21.76 -32.20
N GLU A 71 6.47 -20.47 -32.52
CA GLU A 71 6.64 -19.98 -33.90
C GLU A 71 7.96 -20.45 -34.52
N LEU A 72 9.06 -20.43 -33.76
CA LEU A 72 10.36 -20.92 -34.22
C LEU A 72 10.39 -22.45 -34.45
N ASN A 73 9.62 -23.21 -33.68
CA ASN A 73 9.57 -24.67 -33.77
C ASN A 73 8.57 -25.15 -34.86
N GLY A 74 7.46 -24.42 -35.04
CA GLY A 74 6.43 -24.69 -36.06
C GLY A 74 6.83 -24.31 -37.49
N GLY A 75 7.83 -23.43 -37.66
CA GLY A 75 8.37 -23.03 -38.97
C GLY A 75 9.33 -24.03 -39.64
N SER A 76 9.64 -25.17 -39.00
CA SER A 76 10.60 -26.17 -39.49
C SER A 76 9.97 -27.33 -40.29
N ALA A 77 8.67 -27.24 -40.62
CA ALA A 77 7.96 -28.24 -41.43
C ALA A 77 7.41 -27.61 -42.73
N ALA A 78 8.30 -27.22 -43.64
CA ALA A 78 7.97 -26.91 -45.04
C ALA A 78 9.07 -27.44 -45.97
#